data_AF-A0A2W2FX02-F1
#
_entry.id   AF-A0A2W2FX02-F1
#
_cell.length_a   1.000
_cell.length_b   1.000
_cell.length_c   1.000
_cell.angle_alpha   90.00
_cell.angle_beta   90.00
_cell.angle_gamma   90.00
#
_symmetry.space_group_name_H-M   'P 1'
#
loop_
_entity.id
_entity.type
_entity.pdbx_description
1 polymer ?
#
loop_
_entity_poly.entity_id
_entity_poly.type
_entity_poly.pdbx_seq_one_letter_code
_entity_poly.pdbx_strand_id
1 'polypeptide(L)'
;MLIGKSLGSHAALMAMQRTLPAVWLTPLLTADPVVAALRQATAPCLLVGGTADPFWDGPLARQLSAHVLEVEGANHGMYVPGPLASSASVLGQVATAVEEFLDGVLWP
;
A
#
# COMPACT_ATOMS: atom_id res chain seq x y z
N MET A 1 10.12 -10.71 -2.12
CA MET A 1 9.17 -9.61 -1.87
C MET A 1 8.80 -8.96 -3.20
N LEU A 2 7.61 -8.34 -3.28
CA LEU A 2 7.20 -7.49 -4.39
C LEU A 2 6.86 -6.08 -3.89
N ILE A 3 7.19 -5.04 -4.67
CA ILE A 3 6.70 -3.69 -4.42
C ILE A 3 5.94 -3.25 -5.67
N GLY A 4 4.66 -2.93 -5.50
CA GLY A 4 3.80 -2.46 -6.59
C GLY A 4 3.27 -1.06 -6.30
N LYS A 5 3.13 -0.25 -7.36
CA LYS A 5 2.49 1.06 -7.26
C LYS A 5 1.39 1.21 -8.29
N SER A 6 0.21 1.69 -7.91
CA SER A 6 -0.89 1.96 -8.85
C SER A 6 -1.16 0.75 -9.75
N LEU A 7 -0.91 0.84 -11.07
CA LEU A 7 -1.00 -0.27 -12.04
C LEU A 7 -0.24 -1.53 -11.59
N GLY A 8 0.86 -1.38 -10.86
CA GLY A 8 1.60 -2.50 -10.28
C GLY A 8 0.75 -3.42 -9.37
N SER A 9 -0.38 -2.93 -8.85
CA SER A 9 -1.33 -3.72 -8.06
C SER A 9 -1.87 -4.96 -8.79
N HIS A 10 -1.89 -4.96 -10.12
CA HIS A 10 -2.30 -6.14 -10.89
C HIS A 10 -1.35 -7.33 -10.74
N ALA A 11 -0.14 -7.11 -10.20
CA ALA A 11 0.75 -8.19 -9.78
C ALA A 11 0.33 -8.86 -8.45
N ALA A 12 -0.75 -8.41 -7.79
CA ALA A 12 -1.25 -8.99 -6.53
C ALA A 12 -1.56 -10.49 -6.67
N LEU A 13 -2.12 -10.92 -7.81
CA LEU A 13 -2.37 -12.33 -8.08
C LEU A 13 -1.05 -13.14 -8.07
N MET A 14 0.01 -12.60 -8.65
CA MET A 14 1.32 -13.24 -8.66
C MET A 14 1.97 -13.26 -7.27
N ALA A 15 1.85 -12.18 -6.50
CA ALA A 15 2.33 -12.14 -5.12
C ALA A 15 1.61 -13.17 -4.24
N MET A 16 0.28 -13.26 -4.35
CA MET A 16 -0.55 -14.25 -3.68
C MET A 16 -0.14 -15.67 -4.06
N GLN A 17 -0.09 -16.01 -5.36
CA GLN A 17 0.26 -17.35 -5.83
C GLN A 17 1.65 -17.81 -5.40
N ARG A 18 2.60 -16.87 -5.30
CA ARG A 18 3.98 -17.14 -4.90
C ARG A 18 4.23 -16.93 -3.41
N THR A 19 3.20 -16.63 -2.63
CA THR A 19 3.29 -16.35 -1.19
C THR A 19 4.38 -15.32 -0.87
N LEU A 20 4.44 -14.25 -1.68
CA LEU A 20 5.44 -13.19 -1.51
C LEU A 20 4.91 -12.12 -0.57
N PRO A 21 5.69 -11.72 0.46
CA PRO A 21 5.43 -10.46 1.14
C PRO A 21 5.44 -9.31 0.15
N ALA A 22 4.61 -8.29 0.38
CA ALA A 22 4.46 -7.20 -0.58
C ALA A 22 4.24 -5.81 0.05
N VAL A 23 4.72 -4.78 -0.63
CA VAL A 23 4.35 -3.38 -0.35
C VAL A 23 3.54 -2.86 -1.53
N TRP A 24 2.36 -2.31 -1.25
CA TRP A 24 1.47 -1.76 -2.26
C TRP A 24 1.28 -0.27 -2.03
N LEU A 25 1.85 0.55 -2.92
CA LEU A 25 1.76 2.01 -2.91
C LEU A 25 0.60 2.46 -3.78
N THR A 26 -0.35 3.17 -3.17
CA THR A 26 -1.62 3.61 -3.80
C THR A 26 -2.27 2.50 -4.64
N PRO A 27 -2.58 1.34 -4.02
CA PRO A 27 -3.14 0.22 -4.77
C PRO A 27 -4.53 0.53 -5.32
N LEU A 28 -4.86 -0.10 -6.44
CA LEU A 28 -6.18 0.02 -7.07
C LEU A 28 -7.22 -0.82 -6.30
N LEU A 29 -7.68 -0.34 -5.14
CA LEU A 29 -8.66 -1.06 -4.30
C LEU A 29 -10.09 -1.05 -4.86
N THR A 30 -10.32 -0.35 -5.97
CA THR A 30 -11.57 -0.42 -6.74
C THR A 30 -11.54 -1.50 -7.83
N ALA A 31 -10.41 -2.19 -8.03
CA ALA A 31 -10.29 -3.26 -9.01
C ALA A 31 -10.54 -4.62 -8.35
N ASP A 32 -11.69 -5.24 -8.65
CA ASP A 32 -12.11 -6.53 -8.07
C ASP A 32 -11.02 -7.63 -8.14
N PRO A 33 -10.27 -7.82 -9.24
CA PRO A 33 -9.22 -8.84 -9.29
C PRO A 33 -8.06 -8.56 -8.32
N VAL A 34 -7.75 -7.28 -8.07
CA VAL A 34 -6.71 -6.88 -7.11
C VAL A 34 -7.20 -7.18 -5.69
N VAL A 35 -8.40 -6.73 -5.33
CA VAL A 35 -8.99 -6.95 -4.00
C VAL A 35 -9.15 -8.45 -3.72
N ALA A 36 -9.62 -9.23 -4.69
CA ALA A 36 -9.77 -10.68 -4.54
C ALA A 36 -8.43 -11.37 -4.25
N ALA A 37 -7.36 -10.96 -4.95
CA ALA A 37 -6.03 -11.49 -4.71
C ALA A 37 -5.46 -11.07 -3.35
N LEU A 38 -5.65 -9.80 -2.94
CA LEU A 38 -5.24 -9.31 -1.62
C LEU A 38 -5.98 -10.03 -0.48
N ARG A 39 -7.29 -10.31 -0.63
CA ARG A 39 -8.07 -11.08 0.36
C ARG A 39 -7.59 -12.52 0.54
N GLN A 40 -7.08 -13.13 -0.54
CA GLN A 40 -6.63 -14.52 -0.54
C GLN A 40 -5.14 -14.65 -0.20
N ALA A 41 -4.37 -13.55 -0.22
CA ALA A 41 -2.96 -13.56 0.09
C ALA A 41 -2.73 -13.98 1.54
N THR A 42 -1.83 -14.94 1.74
CA THR A 42 -1.44 -15.44 3.06
C THR A 42 -0.13 -14.84 3.56
N ALA A 43 0.70 -14.32 2.65
CA ALA A 43 1.90 -13.57 3.01
C ALA A 43 1.52 -12.15 3.47
N PRO A 44 2.22 -11.57 4.46
CA PRO A 44 1.95 -10.20 4.92
C PRO A 44 2.13 -9.18 3.80
N CYS A 45 1.33 -8.12 3.81
CA CYS A 45 1.57 -6.98 2.92
C CYS A 45 1.32 -5.64 3.61
N LEU A 46 2.07 -4.62 3.23
CA LEU A 46 1.81 -3.24 3.61
C LEU A 46 0.97 -2.55 2.54
N LEU A 47 -0.13 -1.91 2.94
CA LEU A 47 -0.95 -1.07 2.07
C LEU A 47 -0.73 0.40 2.42
N VAL A 48 -0.29 1.19 1.44
CA VAL A 48 -0.03 2.62 1.62
C VAL A 48 -0.96 3.41 0.72
N GLY A 49 -1.78 4.29 1.29
CA GLY A 49 -2.79 5.05 0.56
C GLY A 49 -3.02 6.44 1.11
N GLY A 50 -3.71 7.27 0.33
CA GLY A 50 -4.05 8.62 0.73
C GLY A 50 -5.56 8.84 0.68
N THR A 51 -6.12 9.62 1.61
CA THR A 51 -7.60 9.80 1.69
C THR A 51 -8.18 10.62 0.54
N ALA A 52 -7.34 11.30 -0.25
CA ALA A 52 -7.74 12.00 -1.47
C ALA A 52 -7.49 11.19 -2.75
N ASP A 53 -7.02 9.94 -2.64
CA ASP A 53 -6.91 9.02 -3.76
C ASP A 53 -8.28 8.38 -4.06
N PRO A 54 -8.85 8.57 -5.27
CA PRO A 54 -10.14 7.98 -5.63
C PRO A 54 -10.13 6.44 -5.70
N PHE A 55 -8.96 5.81 -5.74
CA PHE A 55 -8.83 4.36 -5.72
C PHE A 55 -8.64 3.77 -4.32
N TRP A 56 -8.53 4.62 -3.30
CA TRP A 56 -8.31 4.21 -1.92
C TRP A 56 -9.62 4.00 -1.17
N ASP A 57 -9.71 2.87 -0.46
CA ASP A 57 -10.77 2.56 0.49
C ASP A 57 -10.09 2.17 1.81
N GLY A 58 -10.03 3.12 2.74
CA GLY A 58 -9.38 2.97 4.04
C GLY A 58 -9.95 1.85 4.91
N PRO A 59 -11.28 1.76 5.08
CA PRO A 59 -11.93 0.63 5.74
C PRO A 59 -11.58 -0.71 5.11
N LEU A 60 -11.63 -0.83 3.78
CA LEU A 60 -11.25 -2.05 3.08
C LEU A 60 -9.76 -2.38 3.30
N ALA A 61 -8.86 -1.40 3.18
CA ALA A 61 -7.43 -1.62 3.39
C ALA A 61 -7.13 -2.25 4.76
N ARG A 62 -7.79 -1.76 5.82
CA ARG A 62 -7.66 -2.29 7.19
C ARG A 62 -8.29 -3.68 7.38
N GLN A 63 -9.24 -4.07 6.53
CA GLN A 63 -9.74 -5.45 6.48
C GLN A 63 -8.77 -6.38 5.75
N LEU A 64 -8.06 -5.87 4.74
CA LEU A 64 -7.14 -6.64 3.90
C LEU A 64 -5.78 -6.88 4.55
N SER A 65 -5.31 -5.96 5.40
CA SER A 65 -4.01 -6.07 6.05
C SER A 65 -3.99 -5.44 7.44
N ALA A 66 -3.17 -6.04 8.33
CA ALA A 66 -2.78 -5.46 9.59
C ALA A 66 -1.76 -4.30 9.44
N HIS A 67 -1.10 -4.19 8.28
CA HIS A 67 -0.11 -3.15 7.99
C HIS A 67 -0.69 -2.15 7.00
N VAL A 68 -1.09 -0.97 7.50
CA VAL A 68 -1.69 0.09 6.69
C VAL A 68 -1.09 1.44 7.07
N LEU A 69 -0.63 2.19 6.09
CA LEU A 69 -0.35 3.62 6.21
C LEU A 69 -1.38 4.38 5.39
N GLU A 70 -2.22 5.17 6.06
CA GLU A 70 -3.18 6.06 5.43
C GLU A 70 -2.78 7.51 5.70
N VAL A 71 -2.58 8.29 4.63
CA VAL A 71 -2.12 9.66 4.70
C VAL A 71 -3.27 10.61 4.37
N GLU A 72 -3.63 11.47 5.32
CA GLU A 72 -4.72 12.43 5.13
C GLU A 72 -4.39 13.43 4.01
N GLY A 73 -5.33 13.61 3.07
CA GLY A 73 -5.23 14.59 1.99
C GLY A 73 -4.23 14.23 0.88
N ALA A 74 -3.49 13.12 1.02
CA ALA A 74 -2.62 12.64 -0.04
C ALA A 74 -3.43 12.04 -1.19
N ASN A 75 -3.04 12.36 -2.42
CA ASN A 75 -3.65 11.82 -3.62
C ASN A 75 -2.94 10.53 -4.09
N HIS A 76 -3.32 10.05 -5.27
CA HIS A 76 -2.76 8.84 -5.89
C HIS A 76 -1.23 8.86 -6.14
N GLY A 77 -0.64 10.06 -6.19
CA GLY A 77 0.80 10.27 -6.30
C GLY A 77 1.50 10.49 -4.96
N MET A 78 0.79 10.36 -3.83
CA MET A 78 1.24 10.76 -2.50
C MET A 78 1.55 12.25 -2.36
N TYR A 79 0.97 13.08 -3.24
CA TYR A 79 1.03 14.53 -3.14
C TYR A 79 -0.06 15.05 -2.21
N VAL A 80 0.32 15.94 -1.30
CA VAL A 80 -0.59 16.71 -0.44
C VAL A 80 -0.60 18.16 -0.92
N PRO A 81 -1.78 18.77 -1.19
CA PRO A 81 -1.88 20.17 -1.59
C PRO A 81 -1.19 21.13 -0.61
N GLY A 82 -0.38 22.06 -1.14
CA GLY A 82 0.33 23.06 -0.34
C GLY A 82 1.84 23.04 -0.59
N PRO A 83 2.66 23.45 0.39
CA PRO A 83 4.10 23.44 0.26
C PRO A 83 4.65 22.04 -0.05
N LEU A 84 5.61 21.93 -0.98
CA LEU A 84 6.24 20.65 -1.34
C LEU A 84 6.87 19.91 -0.15
N ALA A 85 7.28 20.64 0.89
CA ALA A 85 7.78 20.06 2.14
C ALA A 85 6.77 19.10 2.78
N SER A 86 5.47 19.37 2.66
CA SER A 86 4.42 18.46 3.16
C SER A 86 4.44 17.14 2.41
N SER A 87 4.55 17.18 1.08
CA SER A 87 4.66 15.94 0.27
C SER A 87 5.99 15.21 0.51
N ALA A 88 7.09 15.93 0.73
CA ALA A 88 8.36 15.32 1.11
C ALA A 88 8.29 14.61 2.47
N SER A 89 7.58 15.20 3.44
CA SER A 89 7.30 14.56 4.73
C SER A 89 6.50 13.27 4.56
N VAL A 90 5.52 13.24 3.66
CA VAL A 90 4.78 12.02 3.32
C VAL A 90 5.70 10.94 2.78
N LEU A 91 6.62 11.28 1.87
CA LEU A 91 7.61 10.29 1.37
C LEU A 91 8.48 9.73 2.50
N GLY A 92 8.83 10.56 3.50
CA GLY A 92 9.51 10.11 4.71
C GLY A 92 8.67 9.10 5.51
N GLN A 93 7.39 9.39 5.73
CA GLN A 93 6.46 8.48 6.40
C GLN A 93 6.32 7.14 5.66
N VAL A 94 6.22 7.17 4.32
CA VAL A 94 6.18 5.95 3.51
C VAL A 94 7.46 5.15 3.67
N ALA A 95 8.63 5.79 3.62
CA ALA A 95 9.91 5.11 3.79
C ALA A 95 10.01 4.43 5.17
N THR A 96 9.62 5.12 6.25
CA THR A 96 9.60 4.56 7.60
C THR A 96 8.62 3.38 7.72
N ALA A 97 7.39 3.49 7.20
CA ALA A 97 6.44 2.39 7.24
C ALA A 97 6.92 1.15 6.47
N VAL A 98 7.65 1.35 5.37
CA VAL A 98 8.29 0.25 4.64
C VAL A 98 9.41 -0.36 5.47
N GLU A 99 10.30 0.44 6.06
CA GLU A 99 11.36 -0.05 6.96
C GLU A 99 10.79 -0.89 8.10
N GLU A 100 9.81 -0.38 8.84
CA GLU A 100 9.16 -1.09 9.94
C GLU A 100 8.50 -2.40 9.49
N PHE A 101 7.88 -2.42 8.30
CA PHE A 101 7.31 -3.64 7.72
C PHE A 101 8.40 -4.66 7.36
N LEU A 102 9.52 -4.21 6.80
CA LEU A 102 10.64 -5.09 6.43
C LEU A 102 11.29 -5.72 7.66
N ASP A 103 11.54 -4.92 8.70
CA ASP A 103 12.10 -5.40 9.97
C ASP A 103 11.17 -6.44 10.63
N GLY A 104 9.86 -6.22 10.59
CA GLY A 104 8.88 -7.13 11.18
C GLY A 104 8.63 -8.42 10.39
N VAL A 105 8.89 -8.45 9.09
CA VAL A 105 8.45 -9.55 8.19
C VAL A 105 9.60 -10.28 7.49
N LEU A 106 10.70 -9.59 7.16
CA LEU A 106 11.76 -10.11 6.30
C LEU A 106 13.14 -10.12 6.94
N TRP A 107 13.42 -9.21 7.87
CA TRP A 107 14.73 -9.08 8.51
C TRP A 107 14.66 -9.27 10.05
N PRO A 108 14.24 -10.45 10.53
CA PRO A 108 14.17 -10.72 11.97
C PRO A 108 15.55 -10.74 12.62
#